data_AF-X1MY37-F1
#
_entry.id   AF-X1MY37-F1
#
_cell.length_a   1.000
_cell.length_b   1.000
_cell.length_c   1.000
_cell.angle_alpha   90.00
_cell.angle_beta   90.00
_cell.angle_gamma   90.00
#
_symmetry.space_group_name_H-M   'P 1'
#
loop_
_entity.id
_entity.type
_entity.pdbx_description
1 polymer ?
#
loop_
_entity_poly.entity_id
_entity_poly.type
_entity_poly.pdbx_seq_one_letter_code
_entity_poly.pdbx_strand_id
1 'polypeptide(L)'
;MGIKDKATYGEYYWAMQVEAQQRVSELTEKEVSPLIKSILDDLPILDELPDGLQHILKEVSEPTEQWTGAMVINTGAEIVGSTIAQMAKPLTRPAVYAAEKMFQSLKITATQAAILWQRNRMEKENFNEYM
;
A
#
# COMPACT_ATOMS: atom_id res chain seq x y z
N MET A 1 13.09 -17.98 -34.47
CA MET A 1 12.06 -16.93 -34.61
C MET A 1 11.49 -16.65 -33.24
N GLY A 2 12.01 -15.61 -32.60
CA GLY A 2 11.80 -15.36 -31.17
C GLY A 2 12.88 -14.46 -30.59
N ILE A 3 12.68 -14.01 -29.35
CA ILE A 3 13.37 -12.92 -28.62
C ILE A 3 14.89 -12.80 -28.88
N LYS A 4 15.59 -13.92 -29.14
CA LYS A 4 17.05 -14.00 -29.40
C LYS A 4 17.48 -13.73 -30.85
N ASP A 5 16.61 -14.02 -31.82
CA ASP A 5 16.93 -13.91 -33.25
C ASP A 5 15.75 -13.23 -33.95
N LYS A 6 15.86 -11.89 -34.00
CA LYS A 6 14.82 -10.95 -34.41
C LYS A 6 14.87 -10.78 -35.93
N ALA A 7 14.00 -11.44 -36.69
CA ALA A 7 14.00 -11.36 -38.16
C ALA A 7 12.96 -10.37 -38.70
N THR A 8 11.91 -10.11 -37.92
CA THR A 8 10.80 -9.22 -38.30
C THR A 8 10.61 -8.08 -37.30
N TYR A 9 9.95 -7.01 -37.73
CA TYR A 9 9.60 -5.90 -36.83
C TYR A 9 8.76 -6.36 -35.63
N GLY A 10 7.84 -7.31 -35.83
CA GLY A 10 7.03 -7.86 -34.73
C GLY A 10 7.88 -8.59 -33.68
N GLU A 11 8.87 -9.37 -34.12
CA GLU A 11 9.82 -10.04 -33.22
C GLU A 11 10.74 -9.05 -32.52
N TYR A 12 11.17 -8.00 -33.20
CA TYR A 12 11.94 -6.90 -32.61
C TYR A 12 11.13 -6.19 -31.53
N TYR A 13 9.90 -5.76 -31.85
CA TYR A 13 9.02 -5.07 -30.92
C TYR A 13 8.73 -5.91 -29.67
N TRP A 14 8.38 -7.18 -29.86
CA TRP A 14 8.14 -8.10 -28.75
C TRP A 14 9.38 -8.29 -27.87
N ALA A 15 10.55 -8.47 -28.49
CA ALA A 15 11.78 -8.65 -27.75
C ALA A 15 12.18 -7.38 -26.96
N MET A 16 11.97 -6.19 -27.52
CA MET A 16 12.17 -4.93 -26.79
C MET A 16 11.24 -4.80 -25.59
N GLN A 17 9.99 -5.29 -25.67
CA GLN A 17 9.08 -5.31 -24.52
C GLN A 17 9.57 -6.25 -23.41
N VAL A 18 10.19 -7.38 -23.76
CA VAL A 18 10.77 -8.32 -22.77
C VAL A 18 12.03 -7.71 -22.13
N GLU A 19 12.88 -7.06 -22.92
CA GLU A 19 14.07 -6.34 -22.42
C GLU A 19 13.67 -5.18 -21.49
N ALA A 20 12.61 -4.44 -21.82
CA ALA A 20 12.06 -3.40 -20.95
C ALA A 20 11.54 -3.98 -19.62
N GLN A 21 10.86 -5.13 -19.64
CA GLN A 21 10.40 -5.81 -18.43
C GLN A 21 11.55 -6.30 -17.55
N GLN A 22 12.62 -6.86 -18.14
CA GLN A 22 13.84 -7.20 -17.40
C GLN A 22 14.42 -5.97 -16.71
N ARG A 23 14.54 -4.86 -17.43
CA ARG A 23 15.11 -3.63 -16.88
C ARG A 23 14.29 -3.04 -15.73
N VAL A 24 12.96 -3.12 -15.81
CA VAL A 24 12.08 -2.71 -14.70
C VAL A 24 12.29 -3.63 -13.49
N SER A 25 12.41 -4.95 -13.69
CA SER A 25 12.68 -5.90 -12.62
C SER A 25 14.02 -5.62 -11.92
N GLU A 26 15.09 -5.40 -12.70
CA GLU A 26 16.42 -5.05 -12.19
C GLU A 26 16.43 -3.74 -11.40
N LEU A 27 15.74 -2.71 -11.88
CA LEU A 27 15.60 -1.43 -11.18
C LEU A 27 14.80 -1.57 -9.89
N THR A 28 13.76 -2.41 -9.89
CA THR A 28 12.95 -2.68 -8.70
C THR A 28 13.79 -3.37 -7.62
N GLU A 29 14.54 -4.41 -7.99
CA GLU A 29 15.46 -5.10 -7.08
C GLU A 29 16.53 -4.16 -6.52
N LYS A 30 17.06 -3.26 -7.35
CA LYS A 30 18.15 -2.34 -6.95
C LYS A 30 17.68 -1.15 -6.11
N GLU A 31 16.56 -0.53 -6.46
CA GLU A 31 16.15 0.77 -5.90
C GLU A 31 14.99 0.64 -4.91
N VAL A 32 14.08 -0.31 -5.11
CA VAL A 32 12.84 -0.43 -4.33
C VAL A 32 12.97 -1.47 -3.24
N SER A 33 13.57 -2.63 -3.52
CA SER A 33 13.72 -3.71 -2.53
C SER A 33 14.49 -3.28 -1.27
N PRO A 34 15.59 -2.48 -1.33
CA PRO A 34 16.25 -2.00 -0.11
C PRO A 34 15.36 -1.11 0.76
N LEU A 35 14.49 -0.30 0.14
CA LEU A 35 13.56 0.56 0.87
C LEU A 35 12.48 -0.25 1.57
N ILE A 36 11.91 -1.24 0.88
CA ILE A 36 10.92 -2.16 1.46
C ILE A 36 11.55 -2.96 2.60
N LYS A 37 12.76 -3.49 2.39
CA LYS A 37 13.50 -4.24 3.41
C LYS A 37 13.75 -3.40 4.66
N SER A 38 14.20 -2.15 4.51
CA SER A 38 14.37 -1.24 5.64
C SER A 38 13.08 -1.00 6.44
N ILE A 39 11.94 -0.89 5.76
CA ILE A 39 10.65 -0.70 6.43
C ILE A 39 10.23 -1.97 7.17
N LEU A 40 10.45 -3.15 6.57
CA LEU A 40 10.11 -4.43 7.15
C LEU A 40 11.01 -4.76 8.36
N ASP A 41 12.31 -4.52 8.27
CA ASP A 41 13.26 -4.76 9.37
C ASP A 41 12.90 -3.97 10.64
N ASP A 42 12.25 -2.80 10.49
CA ASP A 42 11.78 -1.95 11.59
C ASP A 42 10.41 -2.38 12.17
N LEU A 43 9.77 -3.42 11.63
CA LEU A 43 8.47 -3.91 12.09
C LEU A 43 8.62 -5.11 13.04
N PRO A 44 8.56 -4.91 14.38
CA PRO A 44 8.73 -6.00 15.35
C PRO A 44 7.62 -7.06 15.31
N ILE A 45 6.52 -6.81 14.57
CA ILE A 45 5.37 -7.71 14.47
C ILE A 45 5.50 -8.75 13.35
N LEU A 46 6.55 -8.69 12.53
CA LEU A 46 6.72 -9.63 11.41
C LEU A 46 6.77 -11.08 11.88
N ASP A 47 7.42 -11.34 13.02
CA ASP A 47 7.52 -12.68 13.61
C ASP A 47 6.19 -13.21 14.17
N GLU A 48 5.19 -12.34 14.36
CA GLU A 48 3.85 -12.70 14.84
C GLU A 48 2.85 -12.95 13.70
N LEU A 49 3.24 -12.68 12.45
CA LEU A 49 2.38 -12.93 11.30
C LEU A 49 2.29 -14.43 10.98
N PRO A 50 1.18 -14.91 10.39
CA PRO A 50 1.11 -16.25 9.82
C PRO A 50 2.24 -16.52 8.81
N ASP A 51 2.80 -17.73 8.82
CA ASP A 51 3.98 -18.12 8.01
C ASP A 51 3.88 -17.74 6.53
N GLY A 52 2.70 -17.89 5.92
CA GLY A 52 2.46 -17.52 4.52
C GLY A 52 2.67 -16.02 4.24
N LEU A 53 2.30 -15.15 5.19
CA LEU A 53 2.52 -13.70 5.06
C LEU A 53 3.99 -13.34 5.30
N GLN A 54 4.66 -14.01 6.25
CA GLN A 54 6.09 -13.83 6.45
C GLN A 54 6.88 -14.17 5.18
N HIS A 55 6.52 -15.29 4.53
CA HIS A 55 7.16 -15.74 3.31
C HIS A 55 6.98 -14.74 2.16
N ILE A 56 5.75 -14.24 1.95
CA ILE A 56 5.45 -13.24 0.91
C ILE A 56 6.21 -11.93 1.17
N LEU A 57 6.20 -11.42 2.40
CA LEU A 57 6.88 -10.18 2.74
C LEU A 57 8.40 -10.30 2.56
N LYS A 58 8.96 -11.47 2.89
CA LYS A 58 10.37 -11.77 2.64
C LYS A 58 10.68 -11.80 1.15
N GLU A 59 9.87 -12.46 0.33
CA GLU A 59 10.05 -12.45 -1.14
C GLU A 59 9.88 -11.07 -1.77
N VAL A 60 9.03 -10.20 -1.21
CA VAL A 60 8.89 -8.82 -1.69
C VAL A 60 10.13 -7.98 -1.31
N SER A 61 10.70 -8.22 -0.12
CA SER A 61 11.91 -7.55 0.36
C SER A 61 13.18 -8.00 -0.37
N GLU A 62 13.17 -9.23 -0.90
CA GLU A 62 14.29 -9.89 -1.58
C GLU A 62 13.75 -10.65 -2.81
N PRO A 63 13.30 -9.96 -3.87
CA PRO A 63 12.73 -10.62 -5.04
C PRO A 63 13.83 -11.34 -5.83
N THR A 64 13.82 -12.67 -5.80
CA THR A 64 14.86 -13.50 -6.44
C THR A 64 14.54 -13.90 -7.89
N GLU A 65 13.30 -13.70 -8.37
CA GLU A 65 12.89 -14.09 -9.72
C GLU A 65 12.06 -13.00 -10.45
N GLN A 66 12.07 -13.08 -11.78
CA GLN A 66 11.38 -12.12 -12.64
C GLN A 66 9.85 -12.14 -12.48
N TRP A 67 9.28 -13.30 -12.09
CA TRP A 67 7.84 -13.45 -11.83
C TRP A 67 7.44 -12.88 -10.47
N THR A 68 8.33 -12.90 -9.46
CA THR A 68 8.11 -12.20 -8.19
C THR A 68 8.12 -10.70 -8.41
N GLY A 69 8.99 -10.18 -9.28
CA GLY A 69 8.90 -8.77 -9.74
C GLY A 69 7.55 -8.44 -10.39
N ALA A 70 7.05 -9.29 -11.29
CA ALA A 70 5.75 -9.08 -11.94
C ALA A 70 4.55 -9.25 -10.98
N MET A 71 4.63 -10.17 -10.01
CA MET A 71 3.62 -10.35 -8.96
C MET A 71 3.65 -9.19 -7.98
N VAL A 72 4.82 -8.76 -7.50
CA VAL A 72 5.01 -7.55 -6.69
C VAL A 72 4.46 -6.34 -7.40
N ILE A 73 4.65 -6.19 -8.72
CA ILE A 73 4.12 -5.04 -9.45
C ILE A 73 2.60 -5.12 -9.65
N ASN A 74 2.01 -6.29 -9.92
CA ASN A 74 0.61 -6.39 -10.35
C ASN A 74 -0.41 -6.85 -9.29
N THR A 75 0.00 -7.53 -8.22
CA THR A 75 -0.95 -8.11 -7.23
C THR A 75 -0.40 -8.03 -5.81
N GLY A 76 0.89 -8.26 -5.63
CA GLY A 76 1.65 -8.04 -4.41
C GLY A 76 1.67 -6.57 -4.00
N ALA A 77 1.84 -5.61 -4.90
CA ALA A 77 1.82 -4.18 -4.56
C ALA A 77 0.46 -3.75 -4.01
N GLU A 78 -0.64 -4.34 -4.49
CA GLU A 78 -1.96 -4.01 -4.00
C GLU A 78 -2.23 -4.67 -2.65
N ILE A 79 -1.89 -5.95 -2.48
CA ILE A 79 -2.06 -6.67 -1.20
C ILE A 79 -1.08 -6.14 -0.15
N VAL A 80 0.23 -6.17 -0.42
CA VAL A 80 1.29 -5.64 0.44
C VAL A 80 1.09 -4.14 0.67
N GLY A 81 0.78 -3.37 -0.37
CA GLY A 81 0.48 -1.95 -0.22
C GLY A 81 -0.76 -1.72 0.65
N SER A 82 -1.81 -2.52 0.52
CA SER A 82 -3.00 -2.43 1.37
C SER A 82 -2.72 -2.86 2.82
N THR A 83 -1.88 -3.88 3.02
CA THR A 83 -1.48 -4.37 4.35
C THR A 83 -0.57 -3.37 5.04
N ILE A 84 0.46 -2.86 4.35
CA ILE A 84 1.31 -1.78 4.85
C ILE A 84 0.48 -0.52 5.12
N ALA A 85 -0.42 -0.14 4.21
CA ALA A 85 -1.30 1.01 4.43
C ALA A 85 -2.19 0.79 5.66
N GLN A 86 -2.73 -0.41 5.87
CA GLN A 86 -3.51 -0.76 7.06
C GLN A 86 -2.66 -0.74 8.34
N MET A 87 -1.44 -1.28 8.31
CA MET A 87 -0.49 -1.25 9.42
C MET A 87 -0.02 0.17 9.74
N ALA A 88 0.08 1.03 8.73
CA ALA A 88 0.43 2.44 8.88
C ALA A 88 -0.75 3.32 9.33
N LYS A 89 -2.01 2.84 9.24
CA LYS A 89 -3.19 3.62 9.66
C LYS A 89 -3.11 4.16 11.09
N PRO A 90 -2.60 3.46 12.11
CA PRO A 90 -2.39 4.03 13.45
C PRO A 90 -1.33 5.13 13.47
N LEU A 91 -0.26 4.98 12.68
CA LEU A 91 0.85 5.95 12.58
C LEU A 91 0.44 7.24 11.86
N THR A 92 -0.39 7.12 10.82
CA THR A 92 -0.88 8.26 10.03
C THR A 92 -2.11 8.93 10.63
N ARG A 93 -2.76 8.30 11.62
CA ARG A 93 -3.97 8.78 12.28
C ARG A 93 -3.86 10.19 12.87
N PRO A 94 -2.76 10.57 13.54
CA PRO A 94 -2.61 11.93 14.07
C PRO A 94 -2.60 13.00 12.97
N ALA A 95 -1.95 12.72 11.84
CA ALA A 95 -1.93 13.63 10.70
C ALA A 95 -3.32 13.77 10.06
N VAL A 96 -4.06 12.67 9.94
CA VAL A 96 -5.46 12.69 9.49
C VAL A 96 -6.32 13.53 10.44
N TYR A 97 -6.21 13.36 11.76
CA TYR A 97 -6.96 14.19 12.71
C TYR A 97 -6.59 15.67 12.66
N ALA A 98 -5.31 16.00 12.44
CA ALA A 98 -4.88 17.37 12.25
C ALA A 98 -5.49 17.99 10.98
N ALA A 99 -5.51 17.24 9.87
CA ALA A 99 -6.14 17.67 8.63
C ALA A 99 -7.65 17.86 8.80
N GLU A 100 -8.35 16.90 9.41
CA GLU A 100 -9.79 16.97 9.69
C GLU A 100 -10.16 18.13 10.61
N LYS A 101 -9.28 18.52 11.54
CA LYS A 101 -9.46 19.72 12.36
C LYS A 101 -9.41 21.00 11.52
N MET A 102 -8.56 21.04 10.49
CA MET A 102 -8.41 22.20 9.61
C MET A 102 -9.55 22.31 8.59
N PHE A 103 -9.94 21.18 7.99
CA PHE A 103 -10.93 21.17 6.91
C PHE A 103 -12.36 20.87 7.37
N GLN A 104 -12.53 20.39 8.61
CA GLN A 104 -13.83 20.03 9.22
C GLN A 104 -14.69 19.14 8.31
N SER A 105 -14.05 18.23 7.56
CA SER A 105 -14.73 17.35 6.61
C SER A 105 -15.54 16.26 7.28
N LEU A 106 -15.17 15.84 8.51
CA LEU A 106 -15.94 14.89 9.30
C LEU A 106 -17.15 15.54 9.96
N LYS A 107 -18.33 15.32 9.36
CA LYS A 107 -19.63 15.57 9.98
C LYS A 107 -20.10 14.31 10.71
N ILE A 108 -20.53 14.47 11.96
CA ILE A 108 -21.13 13.39 12.73
C ILE A 108 -22.55 13.07 12.22
N THR A 109 -23.01 11.84 12.42
CA THR A 109 -24.38 11.46 12.08
C THR A 109 -25.38 11.96 13.12
N ALA A 110 -26.67 12.07 12.76
CA ALA A 110 -27.74 12.43 13.71
C ALA A 110 -27.77 11.49 14.94
N THR A 111 -27.53 10.19 14.73
CA THR A 111 -27.42 9.20 15.83
C THR A 111 -26.25 9.52 16.76
N GLN A 112 -25.09 9.87 16.22
CA GLN A 112 -23.92 10.26 17.02
C GLN A 112 -24.17 11.56 17.77
N ALA A 113 -24.83 12.54 17.13
CA ALA A 113 -25.24 13.80 17.76
C ALA A 113 -26.20 13.56 18.94
N ALA A 114 -27.22 12.71 18.76
CA ALA A 114 -28.16 12.35 19.83
C ALA A 114 -27.47 11.69 21.03
N ILE A 115 -26.50 10.78 20.78
CA ILE A 115 -25.71 10.14 21.85
C ILE A 115 -24.85 11.17 22.60
N LEU A 116 -24.21 12.09 21.89
CA LEU A 116 -23.36 13.13 22.50
C LEU A 116 -24.19 14.13 23.31
N TRP A 117 -25.36 14.51 22.80
CA TRP A 117 -26.33 15.34 23.51
C TRP A 117 -26.79 14.69 24.82
N GLN A 118 -27.25 13.44 24.77
CA GLN A 118 -27.67 12.69 25.97
C GLN A 118 -26.55 12.56 27.03
N ARG A 119 -25.28 12.57 26.60
CA ARG A 119 -24.11 12.47 27.49
C ARG A 119 -23.60 13.82 27.99
N ASN A 120 -24.28 14.94 27.69
CA ASN A 120 -23.83 16.29 27.98
C ASN A 120 -22.41 16.56 27.44
N ARG A 121 -22.14 16.10 26.21
CA ARG A 121 -20.85 16.29 25.50
C ARG A 121 -20.98 17.17 24.26
N MET A 122 -22.11 17.85 24.09
CA MET A 122 -22.42 18.66 22.92
C MET A 122 -23.23 19.89 23.35
N GLU A 123 -22.87 21.05 22.81
CA GLU A 123 -23.63 22.28 23.00
C GLU A 123 -24.94 22.25 22.22
N LYS A 124 -25.95 22.96 22.72
CA LYS A 124 -27.30 22.96 22.13
C LYS A 124 -27.31 23.54 20.72
N GLU A 125 -26.52 24.59 20.47
CA GLU A 125 -26.40 25.18 19.13
C GLU A 125 -25.89 24.13 18.14
N ASN A 126 -24.86 23.37 18.52
CA ASN A 126 -24.28 22.32 17.68
C ASN A 126 -25.24 21.16 17.46
N PHE A 127 -26.07 20.79 18.46
CA PHE A 127 -27.04 19.69 18.31
C PHE A 127 -28.15 20.02 17.29
N ASN A 128 -28.61 21.27 17.28
CA ASN A 128 -29.69 21.70 16.37
C ASN A 128 -29.28 21.69 14.89
N GLU A 129 -27.98 21.71 14.57
CA GLU A 129 -27.51 21.61 13.18
C GLU A 129 -27.69 20.19 12.59
N TYR A 130 -27.95 19.18 13.42
CA TYR A 130 -28.07 17.77 13.01
C TYR A 130 -29.51 17.22 13.11
N MET A 131 -30.50 18.05 13.46
CA MET A 131 -31.92 17.70 13.60
C MET A 131 -32.78 18.48 12.62
#